data_AF-A0A485CJP7-F1
#
_entry.id   AF-A0A485CJP7-F1
#
_cell.length_a   1.000
_cell.length_b   1.000
_cell.length_c   1.000
_cell.angle_alpha   90.00
_cell.angle_beta   90.00
_cell.angle_gamma   90.00
#
_symmetry.space_group_name_H-M   'P 1'
#
loop_
_entity.id
_entity.type
_entity.pdbx_description
1 polymer ?
#
loop_
_entity_poly.entity_id
_entity_poly.type
_entity_poly.pdbx_seq_one_letter_code
_entity_poly.pdbx_strand_id
1 'polypeptide(L)'
;MVPPVRLTVPWKYGFKGIKSIVSIELTREQPPTTWNLAGPEEYGFYANVNPHVDHPRWSQATERVIGSGGVLDVKRQPTLLFNGYADEVASLYRGLNLREYY
;
A
#
# COMPACT_ATOMS: atom_id res chain seq x y z
N MET A 1 28.79 -9.29 2.74
CA MET A 1 27.79 -8.97 1.70
C MET A 1 26.75 -8.07 2.35
N VAL A 2 26.64 -6.80 1.92
CA VAL A 2 25.64 -5.88 2.48
C VAL A 2 24.30 -6.23 1.83
N PRO A 3 23.25 -6.53 2.60
CA PRO A 3 21.95 -6.81 2.02
C PRO A 3 21.40 -5.54 1.35
N PRO A 4 20.63 -5.69 0.25
CA PRO A 4 20.10 -4.55 -0.49
C PRO A 4 19.16 -3.69 0.35
N VAL A 5 19.21 -2.37 0.16
CA VAL A 5 18.30 -1.42 0.83
C VAL A 5 16.88 -1.56 0.27
N ARG A 6 15.89 -1.57 1.16
CA ARG A 6 14.46 -1.66 0.81
C ARG A 6 13.66 -0.58 1.56
N LEU A 7 12.67 0.00 0.88
CA LEU A 7 11.70 0.89 1.52
C LEU A 7 10.53 0.10 2.14
N THR A 8 10.12 0.52 3.33
CA THR A 8 8.91 0.04 4.00
C THR A 8 8.06 1.23 4.41
N VAL A 9 6.77 1.22 4.02
CA VAL A 9 5.77 2.21 4.42
C VAL A 9 4.54 1.44 4.90
N PRO A 10 4.40 1.19 6.22
CA PRO A 10 3.54 0.13 6.74
C PRO A 10 2.04 0.38 6.56
N TRP A 11 1.62 1.64 6.39
CA TRP A 11 0.21 2.02 6.18
C TRP A 11 -0.23 2.01 4.70
N LYS A 12 0.67 1.62 3.78
CA LYS A 12 0.41 1.59 2.34
C LYS A 12 0.46 0.16 1.80
N TYR A 13 -0.17 -0.07 0.65
CA TYR A 13 -0.05 -1.34 -0.06
C TYR A 13 1.41 -1.64 -0.43
N GLY A 14 1.75 -2.93 -0.41
CA GLY A 14 3.14 -3.40 -0.46
C GLY A 14 3.93 -2.98 -1.72
N PHE A 15 3.24 -2.62 -2.81
CA PHE A 15 3.89 -2.15 -4.04
C PHE A 15 4.58 -0.78 -3.90
N LYS A 16 4.25 -0.01 -2.86
CA LYS A 16 4.98 1.23 -2.51
C LYS A 16 6.31 0.96 -1.80
N GLY A 17 6.54 -0.28 -1.33
CA GLY A 17 7.80 -0.70 -0.72
C GLY A 17 8.81 -1.19 -1.76
N ILE A 18 9.45 -0.26 -2.47
CA ILE A 18 10.44 -0.55 -3.51
C ILE A 18 11.62 -1.36 -2.96
N LYS A 19 12.09 -2.33 -3.75
CA LYS A 19 13.17 -3.27 -3.41
C LYS A 19 14.47 -2.85 -4.08
N SER A 20 15.60 -3.14 -3.44
CA SER A 20 16.95 -2.97 -4.00
C SER A 20 17.19 -1.56 -4.55
N ILE A 21 16.99 -0.57 -3.70
CA ILE A 21 17.11 0.85 -4.06
C ILE A 21 18.56 1.18 -4.38
N VAL A 22 18.78 1.77 -5.55
CA VAL A 22 20.11 2.22 -6.02
C VAL A 22 20.22 3.74 -6.13
N SER A 23 19.09 4.46 -6.17
CA SER A 23 19.03 5.92 -6.28
C SER A 23 17.83 6.47 -5.52
N ILE A 24 18.00 7.66 -4.93
CA ILE A 24 16.95 8.46 -4.32
C ILE A 24 17.12 9.89 -4.82
N GLU A 25 16.09 10.42 -5.46
CA GLU A 25 16.05 11.78 -6.01
C GLU A 25 14.90 12.56 -5.38
N LEU A 26 15.15 13.82 -5.01
CA LEU A 26 14.12 14.75 -4.54
C LEU A 26 13.66 15.61 -5.72
N THR A 27 12.40 15.43 -6.13
CA THR A 27 11.80 16.14 -7.27
C THR A 27 10.79 17.18 -6.80
N ARG A 28 10.56 18.22 -7.62
CA ARG A 28 9.51 19.22 -7.36
C ARG A 28 8.12 18.67 -7.65
N GLU A 29 7.97 17.96 -8.76
CA GLU A 29 6.70 17.40 -9.22
C GLU A 29 6.54 15.95 -8.75
N GLN A 30 5.28 15.48 -8.68
CA GLN A 30 4.95 14.10 -8.33
C GLN A 30 5.55 13.13 -9.37
N PRO A 31 6.47 12.22 -8.98
CA PRO A 31 7.09 11.31 -9.93
C PRO A 31 6.13 10.20 -10.36
N PRO A 32 6.33 9.60 -11.54
CA PRO A 32 5.57 8.43 -11.96
C PRO A 32 5.88 7.23 -11.06
N THR A 33 4.94 6.28 -10.98
CA THR A 33 5.14 5.04 -10.22
C THR A 33 4.80 3.82 -11.06
N THR A 34 5.60 2.76 -10.96
CA THR A 34 5.53 1.59 -11.86
C THR A 34 4.13 1.00 -11.97
N TRP A 35 3.44 0.78 -10.86
CA TRP A 35 2.10 0.19 -10.87
C TRP A 35 1.01 1.15 -11.37
N ASN A 36 1.13 2.45 -11.06
CA ASN A 36 0.21 3.45 -11.60
C ASN A 36 0.37 3.63 -13.12
N LEU A 37 1.59 3.48 -13.66
CA LEU A 37 1.80 3.47 -15.10
C LEU A 37 1.25 2.19 -15.75
N ALA A 38 1.33 1.05 -15.06
CA ALA A 38 0.90 -0.24 -15.59
C ALA A 38 -0.61 -0.47 -15.54
N GLY A 39 -1.29 0.09 -14.53
CA GLY A 39 -2.74 -0.02 -14.31
C GLY A 39 -3.26 1.22 -13.59
N PRO A 40 -3.36 2.38 -14.25
CA PRO A 40 -3.73 3.65 -13.62
C PRO A 40 -5.13 3.63 -12.99
N GLU A 41 -6.02 2.77 -13.48
CA GLU A 41 -7.36 2.54 -12.95
C GLU A 41 -7.40 1.62 -11.71
N GLU A 42 -6.29 0.92 -11.43
CA GLU A 42 -6.17 -0.06 -10.35
C GLU A 42 -5.26 0.39 -9.21
N TYR A 43 -4.24 1.18 -9.53
CA TYR A 43 -3.17 1.54 -8.59
C TYR A 43 -2.92 3.04 -8.60
N GLY A 44 -3.34 3.71 -7.54
CA GLY A 44 -3.13 5.13 -7.35
C GLY A 44 -1.75 5.48 -6.79
N PHE A 45 -1.45 6.79 -6.77
CA PHE A 45 -0.18 7.28 -6.25
C PHE A 45 -0.03 7.09 -4.74
N TYR A 46 -1.08 7.40 -3.97
CA TYR A 46 -1.03 7.35 -2.51
C TYR A 46 -1.10 5.93 -1.98
N ALA A 47 -2.01 5.10 -2.50
CA ALA A 47 -2.12 3.67 -2.18
C ALA A 47 -2.15 3.38 -0.66
N ASN A 48 -2.88 4.20 0.09
CA ASN A 48 -3.11 3.96 1.52
C ASN A 48 -4.01 2.74 1.70
N VAL A 49 -3.70 1.87 2.66
CA VAL A 49 -4.56 0.72 2.96
C VAL A 49 -5.91 1.22 3.47
N ASN A 50 -6.98 0.90 2.75
CA ASN A 50 -8.32 1.36 3.07
C ASN A 50 -9.36 0.24 2.83
N PRO A 51 -9.99 -0.32 3.88
CA PRO A 51 -10.99 -1.38 3.73
C PRO A 51 -12.29 -0.91 3.09
N HIS A 52 -12.52 0.40 2.98
CA HIS A 52 -13.75 0.99 2.44
C HIS A 52 -13.65 1.36 0.97
N VAL A 53 -12.50 1.10 0.34
CA VAL A 53 -12.24 1.38 -1.07
C VAL A 53 -11.75 0.09 -1.71
N ASP A 54 -12.60 -0.52 -2.52
CA ASP A 54 -12.32 -1.78 -3.17
C ASP A 54 -11.40 -1.57 -4.38
N HIS A 55 -10.61 -2.60 -4.68
CA HIS A 55 -9.90 -2.68 -5.95
C HIS A 55 -10.91 -3.02 -7.06
N PRO A 56 -10.72 -2.58 -8.33
CA PRO A 56 -11.68 -2.84 -9.42
C PRO A 56 -12.07 -4.32 -9.59
N ARG A 57 -11.18 -5.24 -9.19
CA ARG A 57 -11.35 -6.69 -9.35
C ARG A 57 -11.68 -7.45 -8.06
N TRP A 58 -11.51 -6.86 -6.87
CA TRP A 58 -11.76 -7.55 -5.61
C TRP A 58 -11.98 -6.58 -4.44
N SER A 59 -12.70 -7.04 -3.42
CA SER A 59 -12.87 -6.24 -2.21
C SER A 59 -11.62 -6.21 -1.34
N GLN A 60 -11.34 -5.04 -0.77
CA GLN A 60 -10.23 -4.81 0.17
C GLN A 60 -10.65 -4.93 1.64
N ALA A 61 -11.93 -5.23 1.92
CA ALA A 61 -12.47 -5.27 3.28
C ALA A 61 -11.88 -6.37 4.16
N THR A 62 -11.36 -7.45 3.56
CA THR A 62 -10.73 -8.56 4.29
C THR A 62 -9.45 -9.00 3.61
N GLU A 63 -8.48 -9.46 4.40
CA GLU A 63 -7.18 -9.92 3.94
C GLU A 63 -6.91 -11.36 4.40
N ARG A 64 -5.93 -12.00 3.74
CA ARG A 64 -5.45 -13.34 4.08
C ARG A 64 -4.18 -13.21 4.91
N VAL A 65 -4.22 -13.67 6.15
CA VAL A 65 -3.05 -13.67 7.03
C VAL A 65 -2.15 -14.84 6.65
N ILE A 66 -0.88 -14.54 6.37
CA ILE A 66 0.12 -15.57 6.13
C ILE A 66 0.69 -16.00 7.49
N GLY A 67 0.16 -17.09 8.03
CA GLY A 67 0.51 -17.63 9.35
C GLY A 67 1.02 -19.07 9.32
N SER A 68 1.21 -19.65 10.51
CA SER A 68 1.63 -21.03 10.70
C SER A 68 0.50 -21.99 10.31
N GLY A 69 0.50 -22.48 9.08
CA GLY A 69 -0.51 -23.42 8.56
C GLY A 69 -0.38 -23.77 7.07
N GLY A 70 0.53 -23.10 6.36
CA GLY A 70 0.78 -23.36 4.93
C GLY A 70 -0.37 -22.89 4.04
N VAL A 71 -0.34 -23.29 2.76
CA VAL A 71 -1.29 -22.81 1.74
C VAL A 71 -2.73 -23.28 2.00
N LEU A 72 -2.92 -24.32 2.82
CA LEU A 72 -4.21 -24.96 3.09
C LEU A 72 -4.96 -24.39 4.32
N ASP A 73 -4.28 -23.65 5.20
CA ASP A 73 -4.88 -23.01 6.38
C ASP A 73 -4.88 -21.49 6.21
N VAL A 74 -5.74 -21.01 5.32
CA VAL A 74 -5.89 -19.58 5.02
C VAL A 74 -6.83 -18.95 6.02
N LYS A 75 -6.27 -18.28 7.02
CA LYS A 75 -7.05 -17.44 7.93
C LYS A 75 -7.33 -16.09 7.28
N ARG A 76 -8.60 -15.66 7.31
CA ARG A 76 -9.01 -14.32 6.88
C ARG A 76 -9.24 -13.44 8.10
N GLN A 77 -8.87 -12.17 8.00
CA GLN A 77 -9.20 -11.15 8.99
C GLN A 77 -9.68 -9.87 8.31
N PRO A 78 -10.45 -9.01 9.00
CA PRO A 78 -10.80 -7.69 8.49
C PRO A 78 -9.54 -6.84 8.26
N THR A 79 -9.49 -6.14 7.13
CA THR A 79 -8.41 -5.20 6.84
C THR A 79 -8.60 -3.94 7.70
N LEU A 80 -7.54 -3.47 8.34
CA LEU A 80 -7.58 -2.25 9.15
C LEU A 80 -7.31 -1.01 8.29
N LEU A 81 -7.97 0.11 8.61
CA LEU A 81 -7.69 1.40 7.98
C LEU A 81 -6.24 1.82 8.28
N PHE A 82 -5.53 2.33 7.26
CA PHE A 82 -4.09 2.62 7.33
C PHE A 82 -3.26 1.44 7.85
N ASN A 83 -3.74 0.22 7.63
CA ASN A 83 -3.13 -1.01 8.13
C ASN A 83 -2.91 -1.01 9.66
N GLY A 84 -3.78 -0.32 10.41
CA GLY A 84 -3.71 -0.21 11.86
C GLY A 84 -2.93 1.00 12.38
N TYR A 85 -2.34 1.83 11.51
CA TYR A 85 -1.55 3.01 11.89
C TYR A 85 -2.33 4.32 11.80
N ALA A 86 -3.66 4.26 11.94
CA ALA A 86 -4.52 5.42 11.69
C ALA A 86 -4.20 6.59 12.62
N ASP A 87 -3.93 6.33 13.89
CA ASP A 87 -3.65 7.36 14.89
C ASP A 87 -2.35 8.12 14.59
N GLU A 88 -1.39 7.46 13.96
CA GLU A 88 -0.08 8.02 13.61
C GLU A 88 -0.11 8.80 12.30
N VAL A 89 -0.87 8.34 11.29
CA VAL A 89 -0.76 8.87 9.92
C VAL A 89 -1.99 9.62 9.41
N ALA A 90 -3.15 9.51 10.05
CA ALA A 90 -4.37 10.14 9.54
C ALA A 90 -4.26 11.67 9.43
N SER A 91 -3.45 12.30 10.30
CA SER A 91 -3.19 13.74 10.28
C SER A 91 -2.60 14.22 8.96
N LEU A 92 -1.76 13.43 8.30
CA LEU A 92 -1.10 13.74 7.03
C LEU A 92 -2.06 13.82 5.85
N TYR A 93 -3.23 13.18 5.97
CA TYR A 93 -4.20 13.04 4.90
C TYR A 93 -5.52 13.76 5.16
N ARG A 94 -5.61 14.53 6.26
CA ARG A 94 -6.84 15.24 6.64
C ARG A 94 -7.21 16.27 5.58
N GLY A 95 -8.46 16.21 5.10
CA GLY A 95 -8.95 17.13 4.07
C GLY A 95 -8.58 16.73 2.64
N LEU A 96 -7.84 15.64 2.44
CA LEU A 96 -7.61 15.05 1.12
C LEU A 96 -8.75 14.07 0.79
N ASN A 97 -9.12 14.03 -0.47
CA ASN A 97 -10.05 13.02 -0.96
C ASN A 97 -9.32 11.68 -1.10
N LEU A 98 -9.48 10.81 -0.09
CA LEU A 98 -8.85 9.49 -0.05
C LEU A 98 -9.40 8.49 -1.09
N ARG A 99 -10.47 8.85 -1.82
CA ARG A 99 -10.98 8.08 -2.97
C ARG A 99 -10.36 8.52 -4.28
N GLU A 100 -9.76 9.70 -4.35
CA GLU A 100 -8.88 10.00 -5.47
C GLU A 100 -7.55 9.31 -5.16
N TYR A 101 -7.09 8.43 -6.06
CA TYR A 101 -5.78 7.77 -6.02
C TYR A 101 -5.62 6.55 -5.09
N TYR A 102 -6.61 5.63 -5.04
CA TYR A 102 -6.44 4.26 -4.51
C TYR A 102 -5.71 3.35 -5.49
#